data_AF-A0A956BGU1-F1
#
_entry.id   AF-A0A956BGU1-F1
#
_cell.length_a   1.000
_cell.length_b   1.000
_cell.length_c   1.000
_cell.angle_alpha   90.00
_cell.angle_beta   90.00
_cell.angle_gamma   90.00
#
_symmetry.space_group_name_H-M   'P 1'
#
loop_
_entity.id
_entity.type
_entity.pdbx_description
1 polymer ?
#
loop_
_entity_poly.entity_id
_entity_poly.type
_entity_poly.pdbx_seq_one_letter_code
_entity_poly.pdbx_strand_id
1 'polypeptide(L)'
;MSSNPIRFLCLISVMVIFGCDENPTTTPDSGRSTDTLTPDTTQDDVATPDEDVSANTDGGSDVLVDNGGQADGDAHSSGDPDESQSNPYPDIDECRTERLQHGPNFDGDGDGVPDSSDNCVYIPNPGQEDSNEDGQGDLCQDGIPWPGANESQLRANMIATWEATHDQTQDYDQSRRELFRTVENFCGWVTGVYTGTQVATVGIPNTAVMNTEHGWPQSRGASDFVPRADLHHLFPVTAEANSQRSNLFYCNVTQQVTWEEGGSRRGRDSDGISCFEPRDEQKGPAARALFYFSVIYQYAM
;
A
#
# COMPACT_ATOMS: atom_id res chain seq x y z
N MET A 1 -22.88 -1.67 20.67
CA MET A 1 -23.04 -1.90 19.22
C MET A 1 -21.64 -2.16 18.71
N SER A 2 -21.36 -3.41 18.35
CA SER A 2 -20.03 -3.88 17.99
C SER A 2 -19.81 -3.57 16.53
N SER A 3 -19.04 -2.53 16.22
CA SER A 3 -18.61 -2.21 14.86
C SER A 3 -17.57 -3.25 14.44
N ASN A 4 -17.84 -3.93 13.33
CA ASN A 4 -16.96 -4.94 12.76
C ASN A 4 -15.81 -4.22 12.02
N PRO A 5 -14.52 -4.47 12.32
CA PRO A 5 -13.39 -3.74 11.72
C PRO A 5 -13.29 -3.93 10.19
N ILE A 6 -13.90 -5.00 9.66
CA ILE A 6 -13.98 -5.26 8.21
C ILE A 6 -14.81 -4.19 7.47
N ARG A 7 -15.79 -3.55 8.13
CA ARG A 7 -16.56 -2.44 7.54
C ARG A 7 -15.76 -1.13 7.41
N PHE A 8 -14.61 -1.05 8.07
CA PHE A 8 -13.74 0.13 8.03
C PHE A 8 -12.82 0.15 6.80
N LEU A 9 -12.58 -1.02 6.18
CA LEU A 9 -11.70 -1.15 5.01
C LEU A 9 -12.40 -0.86 3.68
N CYS A 10 -13.72 -1.07 3.58
CA CYS A 10 -14.43 -0.83 2.32
C CYS A 10 -14.66 0.65 2.00
N LEU A 11 -14.84 1.50 3.01
CA LEU A 11 -14.89 2.95 2.81
C LEU A 11 -13.55 3.52 2.28
N ILE A 12 -12.47 2.76 2.37
CA ILE A 12 -11.11 3.16 1.98
C ILE A 12 -10.84 2.95 0.48
N SER A 13 -11.63 2.12 -0.22
CA SER A 13 -11.56 2.03 -1.69
C SER A 13 -12.04 3.30 -2.40
N VAL A 14 -12.84 4.14 -1.73
CA VAL A 14 -13.44 5.36 -2.30
C VAL A 14 -12.43 6.50 -2.51
N MET A 15 -11.27 6.49 -1.84
CA MET A 15 -10.33 7.62 -1.92
C MET A 15 -9.28 7.50 -3.03
N VAL A 16 -9.27 6.40 -3.80
CA VAL A 16 -8.09 6.07 -4.60
C VAL A 16 -8.42 5.30 -5.89
N ILE A 17 -9.31 5.83 -6.72
CA ILE A 17 -9.51 5.34 -8.09
C ILE A 17 -9.09 6.43 -9.08
N PHE A 18 -7.82 6.41 -9.46
CA PHE A 18 -7.43 6.79 -10.81
C PHE A 18 -6.79 5.56 -11.44
N GLY A 19 -7.57 4.91 -12.30
CA GLY A 19 -7.09 3.88 -13.21
C GLY A 19 -6.09 4.52 -14.17
N CYS A 20 -4.91 3.90 -14.23
CA CYS A 20 -4.01 4.06 -15.35
C CYS A 20 -4.68 3.44 -16.58
N ASP A 21 -5.07 4.27 -17.53
CA ASP A 21 -5.26 3.82 -18.91
C ASP A 21 -4.61 4.83 -19.85
N GLU A 22 -3.38 4.56 -20.28
CA GLU A 22 -2.78 5.23 -21.45
C GLU A 22 -1.84 4.23 -22.15
N ASN A 23 -2.42 3.53 -23.11
CA ASN A 23 -1.74 2.81 -24.19
C ASN A 23 -0.71 3.74 -24.89
N PRO A 24 0.59 3.40 -25.00
CA PRO A 24 1.59 4.35 -25.48
C PRO A 24 1.69 4.32 -27.00
N THR A 25 1.09 5.31 -27.68
CA THR A 25 1.43 5.60 -29.07
C THR A 25 1.81 7.08 -29.28
N THR A 26 3.12 7.25 -29.53
CA THR A 26 3.78 8.25 -30.40
C THR A 26 4.00 9.70 -29.92
N THR A 27 5.19 9.95 -29.34
CA THR A 27 6.31 10.89 -29.70
C THR A 27 6.03 12.34 -30.21
N PRO A 28 7.02 13.28 -30.20
CA PRO A 28 7.30 14.24 -29.14
C PRO A 28 7.26 15.71 -29.63
N ASP A 29 7.01 16.70 -28.76
CA ASP A 29 7.46 18.07 -29.07
C ASP A 29 7.94 18.84 -27.85
N SER A 30 8.99 19.60 -28.17
CA SER A 30 9.90 20.45 -27.44
C SER A 30 9.27 21.68 -26.76
N GLY A 31 9.83 22.09 -25.62
CA GLY A 31 9.36 23.29 -24.93
C GLY A 31 10.16 23.69 -23.69
N ARG A 32 11.42 24.08 -23.90
CA ARG A 32 12.35 24.71 -22.95
C ARG A 32 11.72 25.87 -22.14
N SER A 33 11.93 25.88 -20.82
CA SER A 33 12.18 27.13 -20.08
C SER A 33 13.07 26.86 -18.87
N THR A 34 14.23 27.49 -18.92
CA THR A 34 15.26 27.55 -17.88
C THR A 34 14.84 28.56 -16.83
N ASP A 35 14.81 28.18 -15.54
CA ASP A 35 15.05 29.16 -14.50
C ASP A 35 16.02 28.63 -13.44
N THR A 36 16.94 29.51 -13.10
CA THR A 36 18.23 29.22 -12.49
C THR A 36 18.17 29.60 -11.03
N LEU A 37 18.35 28.65 -10.11
CA LEU A 37 18.74 28.97 -8.74
C LEU A 37 19.91 28.07 -8.33
N THR A 38 21.03 28.73 -8.09
CA THR A 38 22.33 28.21 -7.67
C THR A 38 22.32 27.70 -6.22
N PRO A 39 23.28 26.85 -5.82
CA PRO A 39 23.21 26.09 -4.57
C PRO A 39 23.74 26.89 -3.37
N ASP A 40 23.09 26.70 -2.22
CA ASP A 40 23.70 27.00 -0.91
C ASP A 40 24.17 25.69 -0.27
N THR A 41 25.39 25.75 0.23
CA THR A 41 26.21 24.65 0.73
C THR A 41 26.08 24.50 2.24
N THR A 42 26.50 23.33 2.75
CA THR A 42 26.67 22.91 4.16
C THR A 42 25.43 22.18 4.69
N GLN A 43 25.51 21.05 5.39
CA GLN A 43 26.63 20.40 6.06
C GLN A 43 26.26 18.92 6.31
N ASP A 44 27.29 18.07 6.40
CA ASP A 44 27.21 16.69 6.84
C ASP A 44 26.49 16.54 8.18
N ASP A 45 25.52 15.63 8.26
CA ASP A 45 25.14 15.00 9.53
C ASP A 45 25.03 13.49 9.32
N VAL A 46 25.98 12.80 9.95
CA VAL A 46 26.07 11.36 10.09
C VAL A 46 24.88 10.89 10.94
N ALA A 47 23.90 10.26 10.33
CA ALA A 47 22.82 9.59 11.06
C ALA A 47 23.32 8.25 11.62
N THR A 48 23.33 8.15 12.95
CA THR A 48 23.50 6.90 13.69
C THR A 48 22.29 5.99 13.50
N PRO A 49 22.43 4.65 13.56
CA PRO A 49 21.28 3.76 13.57
C PRO A 49 20.51 3.96 14.87
N ASP A 50 19.22 4.29 14.77
CA ASP A 50 18.32 4.25 15.92
C ASP A 50 18.04 2.79 16.28
N GLU A 51 18.78 2.31 17.29
CA GLU A 51 18.35 1.17 18.08
C GLU A 51 17.16 1.61 18.95
N ASP A 52 15.97 1.05 18.69
CA ASP A 52 14.98 0.91 19.75
C ASP A 52 14.75 -0.56 20.06
N VAL A 53 15.41 -0.97 21.14
CA VAL A 53 15.19 -2.21 21.88
C VAL A 53 13.99 -1.98 22.79
N SER A 54 12.83 -2.51 22.39
CA SER A 54 11.80 -2.91 23.34
C SER A 54 11.40 -4.36 23.10
N ALA A 55 11.93 -5.21 23.97
CA ALA A 55 11.75 -6.65 23.93
C ALA A 55 10.42 -7.08 24.58
N ASN A 56 9.70 -7.96 23.85
CA ASN A 56 8.96 -9.14 24.33
C ASN A 56 7.66 -8.91 25.12
N THR A 57 6.52 -9.51 24.80
CA THR A 57 6.26 -10.96 24.62
C THR A 57 4.88 -11.16 23.96
N ASP A 58 4.84 -11.76 22.77
CA ASP A 58 3.88 -12.83 22.53
C ASP A 58 4.48 -13.78 21.48
N GLY A 59 4.69 -15.03 21.90
CA GLY A 59 5.32 -16.06 21.09
C GLY A 59 4.35 -16.60 20.06
N GLY A 60 4.79 -16.61 18.81
CA GLY A 60 4.18 -17.38 17.74
C GLY A 60 5.27 -17.78 16.76
N SER A 61 5.97 -18.87 17.05
CA SER A 61 6.88 -19.54 16.14
C SER A 61 6.08 -20.25 15.06
N ASP A 62 6.18 -19.78 13.82
CA ASP A 62 6.32 -20.57 12.60
C ASP A 62 6.28 -19.59 11.42
N VAL A 63 7.47 -19.11 11.04
CA VAL A 63 7.65 -18.21 9.91
C VAL A 63 8.39 -18.98 8.84
N LEU A 64 7.68 -19.31 7.76
CA LEU A 64 8.26 -19.82 6.52
C LEU A 64 8.43 -18.63 5.58
N VAL A 65 9.67 -18.40 5.15
CA VAL A 65 10.02 -17.35 4.18
C VAL A 65 10.20 -18.04 2.84
N ASP A 66 9.36 -17.72 1.86
CA ASP A 66 9.58 -18.13 0.48
C ASP A 66 10.20 -16.96 -0.31
N ASN A 67 11.44 -17.14 -0.74
CA ASN A 67 12.15 -16.20 -1.58
C ASN A 67 11.84 -16.55 -3.03
N GLY A 68 10.78 -15.94 -3.58
CA GLY A 68 10.35 -16.11 -4.96
C GLY A 68 11.50 -15.94 -5.96
N GLY A 69 12.05 -17.07 -6.41
CA GLY A 69 13.02 -17.17 -7.48
C GLY A 69 12.31 -17.27 -8.83
N GLN A 70 12.77 -16.46 -9.77
CA GLN A 70 12.33 -16.42 -11.17
C GLN A 70 12.78 -17.67 -11.94
N ALA A 71 11.86 -18.45 -12.53
CA ALA A 71 12.07 -19.19 -13.79
C ALA A 71 10.79 -19.95 -14.28
N ASP A 72 10.34 -19.56 -15.45
CA ASP A 72 9.92 -20.36 -16.61
C ASP A 72 10.05 -21.90 -16.50
N GLY A 73 8.96 -22.64 -16.76
CA GLY A 73 9.04 -24.06 -17.16
C GLY A 73 7.85 -24.95 -16.74
N ASP A 74 7.13 -25.47 -17.73
CA ASP A 74 6.12 -26.51 -17.59
C ASP A 74 6.64 -27.78 -16.87
N ALA A 75 5.98 -28.25 -15.80
CA ALA A 75 6.04 -29.66 -15.40
C ALA A 75 4.88 -30.08 -14.49
N HIS A 76 3.95 -30.85 -15.06
CA HIS A 76 2.98 -31.64 -14.33
C HIS A 76 3.63 -32.96 -13.85
N SER A 77 3.61 -33.20 -12.53
CA SER A 77 3.71 -34.49 -11.81
C SER A 77 5.00 -35.34 -11.94
N SER A 78 5.70 -35.55 -10.82
CA SER A 78 5.67 -36.81 -10.03
C SER A 78 6.95 -37.00 -9.20
N GLY A 79 6.81 -37.16 -7.89
CA GLY A 79 7.84 -37.75 -7.02
C GLY A 79 8.30 -36.87 -5.87
N ASP A 80 7.64 -37.05 -4.72
CA ASP A 80 8.12 -36.65 -3.40
C ASP A 80 9.35 -37.51 -3.00
N PRO A 81 10.44 -36.89 -2.50
CA PRO A 81 10.79 -37.12 -1.10
C PRO A 81 11.50 -35.93 -0.43
N ASP A 82 10.79 -35.14 0.38
CA ASP A 82 11.27 -34.55 1.66
C ASP A 82 10.11 -33.81 2.37
N GLU A 83 9.27 -34.57 3.08
CA GLU A 83 8.38 -33.99 4.10
C GLU A 83 9.20 -33.49 5.30
N SER A 84 9.71 -32.27 5.21
CA SER A 84 9.97 -31.45 6.39
C SER A 84 9.72 -29.97 6.10
N GLN A 85 8.68 -29.42 6.73
CA GLN A 85 8.09 -28.07 6.57
C GLN A 85 6.96 -27.96 5.53
N SER A 86 5.90 -28.76 5.69
CA SER A 86 4.60 -28.43 5.09
C SER A 86 4.10 -27.11 5.68
N ASN A 87 4.01 -26.06 4.85
CA ASN A 87 3.33 -24.82 5.22
C ASN A 87 1.89 -25.13 5.66
N PRO A 88 1.46 -24.71 6.87
CA PRO A 88 0.10 -24.98 7.34
C PRO A 88 -0.98 -24.14 6.63
N TYR A 89 -0.60 -23.16 5.80
CA TYR A 89 -1.51 -22.36 4.99
C TYR A 89 -1.66 -22.92 3.58
N PRO A 90 -2.82 -22.72 2.93
CA PRO A 90 -2.98 -23.13 1.54
C PRO A 90 -1.98 -22.36 0.65
N ASP A 91 -1.73 -22.91 -0.54
CA ASP A 91 -0.95 -22.21 -1.55
C ASP A 91 -1.63 -20.86 -1.85
N ILE A 92 -0.87 -19.76 -1.88
CA ILE A 92 -1.44 -18.44 -2.19
C ILE A 92 -2.12 -18.42 -3.55
N ASP A 93 -1.66 -19.21 -4.52
CA ASP A 93 -2.30 -19.33 -5.84
C ASP A 93 -3.60 -20.15 -5.76
N GLU A 94 -3.69 -21.12 -4.84
CA GLU A 94 -4.93 -21.82 -4.52
C GLU A 94 -5.92 -20.85 -3.84
N CYS A 95 -5.49 -20.04 -2.87
CA CYS A 95 -6.32 -19.02 -2.25
C CYS A 95 -6.73 -17.90 -3.22
N ARG A 96 -5.82 -17.49 -4.12
CA ARG A 96 -6.11 -16.50 -5.15
C ARG A 96 -7.12 -17.07 -6.15
N THR A 97 -6.99 -18.35 -6.48
CA THR A 97 -7.99 -19.07 -7.30
C THR A 97 -9.31 -19.19 -6.55
N GLU A 98 -9.32 -19.37 -5.22
CA GLU A 98 -10.54 -19.34 -4.39
C GLU A 98 -11.18 -17.94 -4.32
N ARG A 99 -10.39 -16.85 -4.31
CA ARG A 99 -10.91 -15.48 -4.42
C ARG A 99 -11.41 -15.14 -5.83
N LEU A 100 -10.75 -15.65 -6.87
CA LEU A 100 -11.28 -15.63 -8.24
C LEU A 100 -12.50 -16.56 -8.40
N GLN A 101 -12.66 -17.56 -7.52
CA GLN A 101 -13.79 -18.47 -7.39
C GLN A 101 -14.79 -18.04 -6.29
N HIS A 102 -14.66 -16.85 -5.69
CA HIS A 102 -15.75 -16.25 -4.91
C HIS A 102 -16.96 -15.90 -5.77
N GLY A 103 -16.91 -16.21 -7.07
CA GLY A 103 -18.09 -16.38 -7.91
C GLY A 103 -18.97 -15.12 -7.91
N PRO A 104 -20.25 -15.25 -8.24
CA PRO A 104 -21.17 -14.11 -8.30
C PRO A 104 -21.48 -13.45 -6.94
N ASN A 105 -20.77 -13.77 -5.85
CA ASN A 105 -21.12 -13.39 -4.47
C ASN A 105 -20.01 -12.62 -3.70
N PHE A 106 -18.86 -12.32 -4.31
CA PHE A 106 -17.87 -11.44 -3.69
C PHE A 106 -18.42 -10.02 -3.58
N ASP A 107 -18.26 -9.37 -2.43
CA ASP A 107 -18.79 -8.05 -2.08
C ASP A 107 -17.61 -7.24 -1.50
N GLY A 108 -16.97 -6.47 -2.37
CA GLY A 108 -15.69 -5.79 -2.17
C GLY A 108 -15.80 -4.49 -1.40
N ASP A 109 -16.99 -3.87 -1.39
CA ASP A 109 -17.28 -2.65 -0.63
C ASP A 109 -18.20 -2.89 0.59
N GLY A 110 -18.62 -4.14 0.81
CA GLY A 110 -19.27 -4.61 2.03
C GLY A 110 -20.66 -4.01 2.24
N ASP A 111 -21.31 -3.57 1.16
CA ASP A 111 -22.61 -2.90 1.18
C ASP A 111 -23.79 -3.90 1.15
N GLY A 112 -23.50 -5.18 0.89
CA GLY A 112 -24.45 -6.28 0.80
C GLY A 112 -24.87 -6.64 -0.62
N VAL A 113 -24.30 -6.00 -1.64
CA VAL A 113 -24.44 -6.29 -3.06
C VAL A 113 -23.14 -6.90 -3.59
N PRO A 114 -23.18 -8.07 -4.25
CA PRO A 114 -21.97 -8.63 -4.83
C PRO A 114 -21.43 -7.77 -5.97
N ASP A 115 -20.10 -7.62 -6.10
CA ASP A 115 -19.37 -6.90 -7.16
C ASP A 115 -19.90 -7.22 -8.57
N SER A 116 -20.32 -8.47 -8.80
CA SER A 116 -20.83 -8.91 -10.10
C SER A 116 -22.21 -8.33 -10.47
N SER A 117 -22.93 -7.79 -9.49
CA SER A 117 -24.27 -7.20 -9.58
C SER A 117 -24.33 -5.80 -8.99
N ASP A 118 -23.18 -5.24 -8.61
CA ASP A 118 -23.04 -3.94 -7.97
C ASP A 118 -22.72 -2.86 -9.01
N ASN A 119 -23.62 -1.89 -9.16
CA ASN A 119 -23.44 -0.76 -10.06
C ASN A 119 -22.45 0.29 -9.53
N CYS A 120 -21.92 0.12 -8.30
CA CYS A 120 -20.85 0.89 -7.69
C CYS A 120 -19.85 0.03 -6.89
N VAL A 121 -19.23 -0.97 -7.53
CA VAL A 121 -18.23 -1.97 -7.03
C VAL A 121 -17.25 -1.53 -5.91
N TYR A 122 -17.00 -0.25 -5.74
CA TYR A 122 -16.04 0.29 -4.77
C TYR A 122 -16.62 1.35 -3.82
N ILE A 123 -17.89 1.70 -3.93
CA ILE A 123 -18.57 2.77 -3.17
C ILE A 123 -19.89 2.21 -2.60
N PRO A 124 -19.97 1.99 -1.27
CA PRO A 124 -21.11 1.33 -0.67
C PRO A 124 -22.44 2.01 -0.99
N ASN A 125 -23.30 1.34 -1.74
CA ASN A 125 -24.61 1.81 -2.15
C ASN A 125 -25.67 0.68 -2.12
N PRO A 126 -26.10 0.21 -0.91
CA PRO A 126 -27.00 -0.94 -0.78
C PRO A 126 -28.35 -0.80 -1.51
N GLY A 127 -28.73 0.44 -1.85
CA GLY A 127 -29.94 0.79 -2.58
C GLY A 127 -29.82 0.69 -4.11
N GLN A 128 -28.60 0.58 -4.65
CA GLN A 128 -28.29 0.47 -6.08
C GLN A 128 -29.01 1.52 -6.94
N GLU A 129 -29.21 2.73 -6.41
CA GLU A 129 -29.86 3.81 -7.15
C GLU A 129 -29.08 4.12 -8.44
N ASP A 130 -29.77 4.09 -9.58
CA ASP A 130 -29.26 4.42 -10.92
C ASP A 130 -30.39 5.15 -11.65
N SER A 131 -30.35 6.48 -11.58
CA SER A 131 -31.44 7.35 -12.06
C SER A 131 -31.47 7.46 -13.58
N ASN A 132 -30.37 7.14 -14.28
CA ASN A 132 -30.25 7.26 -15.73
C ASN A 132 -30.26 5.91 -16.46
N GLU A 133 -30.28 4.80 -15.72
CA GLU A 133 -30.33 3.41 -16.18
C GLU A 133 -29.16 3.02 -17.09
N ASP A 134 -27.97 3.59 -16.86
CA ASP A 134 -26.77 3.30 -17.66
C ASP A 134 -25.91 2.15 -17.08
N GLY A 135 -26.27 1.63 -15.91
CA GLY A 135 -25.56 0.54 -15.23
C GLY A 135 -24.45 1.01 -14.29
N GLN A 136 -24.25 2.32 -14.13
CA GLN A 136 -23.40 2.94 -13.10
C GLN A 136 -24.30 3.62 -12.07
N GLY A 137 -24.14 3.30 -10.78
CA GLY A 137 -25.00 3.85 -9.74
C GLY A 137 -24.78 5.35 -9.52
N ASP A 138 -25.82 6.05 -9.07
CA ASP A 138 -25.84 7.50 -8.82
C ASP A 138 -24.68 7.96 -7.90
N LEU A 139 -24.22 7.10 -6.99
CA LEU A 139 -23.13 7.40 -6.05
C LEU A 139 -21.72 7.29 -6.65
N CYS A 140 -21.55 6.53 -7.73
CA CYS A 140 -20.29 6.34 -8.42
C CYS A 140 -20.30 6.85 -9.87
N GLN A 141 -21.44 7.38 -10.32
CA GLN A 141 -21.58 8.15 -11.54
C GLN A 141 -20.51 9.25 -11.54
N ASP A 142 -19.80 9.37 -12.66
CA ASP A 142 -18.70 10.29 -12.92
C ASP A 142 -17.36 10.01 -12.23
N GLY A 143 -17.23 9.02 -11.35
CA GLY A 143 -15.94 8.61 -10.77
C GLY A 143 -15.15 9.71 -10.02
N ILE A 144 -15.76 10.89 -9.82
CA ILE A 144 -15.19 12.02 -9.13
C ILE A 144 -15.99 12.22 -7.85
N PRO A 145 -15.42 11.87 -6.68
CA PRO A 145 -15.93 12.38 -5.41
C PRO A 145 -16.02 13.91 -5.52
N TRP A 146 -17.24 14.46 -5.37
CA TRP A 146 -17.55 15.89 -5.46
C TRP A 146 -17.39 16.52 -6.86
N PRO A 147 -18.29 16.21 -7.82
CA PRO A 147 -18.23 16.76 -9.16
C PRO A 147 -18.35 18.30 -9.15
N GLY A 148 -17.49 18.96 -9.94
CA GLY A 148 -17.45 20.42 -10.04
C GLY A 148 -16.75 21.15 -8.89
N ALA A 149 -16.19 20.42 -7.92
CA ALA A 149 -15.35 21.01 -6.88
C ALA A 149 -14.01 21.50 -7.47
N ASN A 150 -13.61 22.72 -7.13
CA ASN A 150 -12.25 23.20 -7.38
C ASN A 150 -11.26 22.61 -6.36
N GLU A 151 -9.96 22.80 -6.58
CA GLU A 151 -8.89 22.26 -5.71
C GLU A 151 -9.11 22.55 -4.22
N SER A 152 -9.53 23.77 -3.86
CA SER A 152 -9.77 24.13 -2.46
C SER A 152 -10.99 23.42 -1.88
N GLN A 153 -12.04 23.21 -2.68
CA GLN A 153 -13.23 22.48 -2.27
C GLN A 153 -12.95 20.99 -2.14
N LEU A 154 -12.21 20.40 -3.09
CA LEU A 154 -11.76 19.00 -3.05
C LEU A 154 -10.97 18.74 -1.77
N ARG A 155 -9.97 19.58 -1.48
CA ARG A 155 -9.17 19.48 -0.26
C ARG A 155 -10.02 19.57 1.01
N ALA A 156 -10.93 20.55 1.08
CA ALA A 156 -11.80 20.73 2.23
C ALA A 156 -12.74 19.53 2.43
N ASN A 157 -13.29 18.99 1.34
CA ASN A 157 -14.18 17.84 1.39
C ASN A 157 -13.44 16.57 1.83
N MET A 158 -12.22 16.33 1.33
CA MET A 158 -11.40 15.21 1.77
C MET A 158 -11.11 15.26 3.27
N ILE A 159 -10.72 16.42 3.79
CA ILE A 159 -10.46 16.62 5.22
C ILE A 159 -11.75 16.41 6.03
N ALA A 160 -12.87 16.99 5.61
CA ALA A 160 -14.14 16.86 6.32
C ALA A 160 -14.64 15.40 6.37
N THR A 161 -14.49 14.65 5.27
CA THR A 161 -14.81 13.22 5.23
C THR A 161 -13.92 12.43 6.17
N TRP A 162 -12.61 12.70 6.17
CA TRP A 162 -11.67 12.07 7.10
C TRP A 162 -12.04 12.37 8.56
N GLU A 163 -12.27 13.63 8.92
CA GLU A 163 -12.66 14.00 10.29
C GLU A 163 -13.96 13.33 10.76
N ALA A 164 -14.89 13.06 9.84
CA ALA A 164 -16.17 12.43 10.14
C ALA A 164 -16.09 10.90 10.28
N THR A 165 -15.09 10.26 9.67
CA THR A 165 -15.06 8.80 9.50
C THR A 165 -13.85 8.12 10.13
N HIS A 166 -12.73 8.83 10.31
CA HIS A 166 -11.49 8.24 10.80
C HIS A 166 -11.48 8.04 12.31
N ASP A 167 -11.05 6.86 12.76
CA ASP A 167 -10.84 6.59 14.17
C ASP A 167 -9.52 7.22 14.66
N GLN A 168 -9.63 8.41 15.27
CA GLN A 168 -8.48 9.13 15.83
C GLN A 168 -8.00 8.58 17.18
N THR A 169 -8.61 7.51 17.69
CA THR A 169 -8.23 6.87 18.97
C THR A 169 -7.37 5.64 18.77
N GLN A 170 -7.25 5.15 17.55
CA GLN A 170 -6.48 3.97 17.21
C GLN A 170 -4.99 4.18 17.50
N ASP A 171 -4.42 3.31 18.31
CA ASP A 171 -3.00 3.33 18.62
C ASP A 171 -2.18 2.53 17.59
N TYR A 172 -0.87 2.80 17.57
CA TYR A 172 0.04 2.21 16.59
C TYR A 172 0.08 0.68 16.66
N ASP A 173 -0.01 0.08 17.86
CA ASP A 173 0.02 -1.38 18.01
C ASP A 173 -1.27 -2.02 17.49
N GLN A 174 -2.42 -1.36 17.69
CA GLN A 174 -3.68 -1.75 17.09
C GLN A 174 -3.63 -1.68 15.57
N SER A 175 -3.09 -0.61 15.00
CA SER A 175 -2.92 -0.51 13.53
C SER A 175 -2.01 -1.58 12.99
N ARG A 176 -0.88 -1.87 13.65
CA ARG A 176 -0.01 -2.97 13.20
C ARG A 176 -0.71 -4.31 13.26
N ARG A 177 -1.52 -4.56 14.29
CA ARG A 177 -2.32 -5.80 14.35
C ARG A 177 -3.31 -5.87 13.20
N GLU A 178 -4.01 -4.78 12.90
CA GLU A 178 -4.98 -4.73 11.80
C GLU A 178 -4.29 -4.92 10.45
N LEU A 179 -3.17 -4.23 10.22
CA LEU A 179 -2.35 -4.34 9.01
C LEU A 179 -1.98 -5.80 8.72
N PHE A 180 -1.35 -6.48 9.67
CA PHE A 180 -0.78 -7.82 9.46
C PHE A 180 -1.76 -8.99 9.67
N ARG A 181 -2.93 -8.75 10.28
CA ARG A 181 -3.94 -9.81 10.51
C ARG A 181 -5.13 -9.73 9.58
N THR A 182 -5.44 -8.54 9.08
CA THR A 182 -6.68 -8.30 8.35
C THR A 182 -6.42 -7.63 7.01
N VAL A 183 -5.78 -6.45 7.01
CA VAL A 183 -5.69 -5.59 5.81
C VAL A 183 -4.86 -6.27 4.72
N GLU A 184 -3.65 -6.69 5.09
CA GLU A 184 -2.64 -7.19 4.15
C GLU A 184 -2.43 -8.70 4.27
N ASN A 185 -3.19 -9.34 5.17
CA ASN A 185 -3.12 -10.79 5.38
C ASN A 185 -4.13 -11.48 4.48
N PHE A 186 -3.62 -12.04 3.39
CA PHE A 186 -4.41 -12.81 2.47
C PHE A 186 -4.09 -14.29 2.64
N CYS A 187 -5.07 -15.03 3.15
CA CYS A 187 -4.96 -16.48 3.32
C CYS A 187 -3.79 -16.95 4.20
N GLY A 188 -3.44 -16.17 5.23
CA GLY A 188 -2.30 -16.46 6.09
C GLY A 188 -0.97 -15.96 5.53
N TRP A 189 -0.97 -15.24 4.41
CA TRP A 189 0.22 -14.67 3.78
C TRP A 189 0.16 -13.15 3.74
N VAL A 190 1.28 -12.51 4.10
CA VAL A 190 1.48 -11.07 3.92
C VAL A 190 2.59 -10.86 2.89
N THR A 191 2.33 -10.03 1.89
CA THR A 191 3.30 -9.72 0.83
C THR A 191 4.00 -8.39 1.11
N GLY A 192 5.33 -8.39 1.13
CA GLY A 192 6.12 -7.18 1.29
C GLY A 192 6.03 -6.28 0.06
N VAL A 193 5.58 -5.04 0.21
CA VAL A 193 5.24 -4.18 -0.95
C VAL A 193 6.42 -3.78 -1.83
N TYR A 194 7.65 -3.80 -1.31
CA TYR A 194 8.85 -3.44 -2.08
C TYR A 194 9.48 -4.62 -2.82
N THR A 195 9.47 -5.82 -2.22
CA THR A 195 10.18 -6.97 -2.78
C THR A 195 9.24 -8.02 -3.37
N GLY A 196 7.97 -8.00 -3.00
CA GLY A 196 7.04 -9.10 -3.26
C GLY A 196 7.28 -10.34 -2.42
N THR A 197 8.22 -10.30 -1.47
CA THR A 197 8.49 -11.43 -0.57
C THR A 197 7.26 -11.73 0.26
N GLN A 198 6.86 -13.00 0.28
CA GLN A 198 5.70 -13.44 1.04
C GLN A 198 6.13 -14.03 2.37
N VAL A 199 5.38 -13.69 3.41
CA VAL A 199 5.62 -14.17 4.78
C VAL A 199 4.34 -14.77 5.31
N ALA A 200 4.40 -16.05 5.64
CA ALA A 200 3.30 -16.74 6.32
C ALA A 200 3.16 -16.22 7.75
N THR A 201 1.96 -15.79 8.14
CA THR A 201 1.67 -15.27 9.48
C THR A 201 0.17 -15.26 9.81
N VAL A 202 -0.16 -15.43 11.09
CA VAL A 202 -1.50 -15.16 11.69
C VAL A 202 -1.48 -13.92 12.59
N GLY A 203 -0.36 -13.20 12.60
CA GLY A 203 -0.12 -12.09 13.50
C GLY A 203 0.92 -11.12 12.94
N ILE A 204 1.44 -10.28 13.83
CA ILE A 204 2.55 -9.40 13.46
C ILE A 204 3.80 -10.28 13.32
N PRO A 205 4.47 -10.29 12.15
CA PRO A 205 5.71 -11.05 11.97
C PRO A 205 6.83 -10.57 12.90
N ASN A 206 7.86 -11.40 13.04
CA ASN A 206 9.10 -10.99 13.70
C ASN A 206 9.70 -9.77 12.96
N THR A 207 10.16 -8.76 13.69
CA THR A 207 10.71 -7.51 13.12
C THR A 207 12.02 -7.71 12.36
N ALA A 208 12.72 -8.82 12.58
CA ALA A 208 13.86 -9.21 11.75
C ALA A 208 13.44 -9.76 10.38
N VAL A 209 12.16 -10.11 10.19
CA VAL A 209 11.62 -10.65 8.95
C VAL A 209 10.85 -9.57 8.20
N MET A 210 9.83 -8.98 8.85
CA MET A 210 8.95 -7.99 8.23
C MET A 210 8.59 -6.90 9.22
N ASN A 211 8.68 -5.66 8.72
CA ASN A 211 8.45 -4.43 9.43
C ASN A 211 7.20 -3.72 8.88
N THR A 212 6.71 -2.78 9.68
CA THR A 212 5.75 -1.78 9.23
C THR A 212 6.54 -0.59 8.69
N GLU A 213 6.41 -0.37 7.40
CA GLU A 213 6.95 0.79 6.71
C GLU A 213 5.99 1.97 6.83
N HIS A 214 6.55 3.15 7.08
CA HIS A 214 5.84 4.42 7.04
C HIS A 214 6.07 5.06 5.67
N GLY A 215 5.08 4.93 4.79
CA GLY A 215 5.11 5.45 3.42
C GLY A 215 5.43 6.94 3.36
N TRP A 216 4.93 7.71 4.33
CA TRP A 216 5.46 9.02 4.70
C TRP A 216 6.42 8.89 5.90
N PRO A 217 7.72 9.25 5.79
CA PRO A 217 8.68 9.01 6.87
C PRO A 217 8.29 9.65 8.21
N GLN A 218 8.44 8.91 9.32
CA GLN A 218 8.19 9.44 10.67
C GLN A 218 9.05 10.67 10.99
N SER A 219 10.31 10.69 10.54
CA SER A 219 11.22 11.83 10.70
C SER A 219 10.77 13.11 9.97
N ARG A 220 9.66 13.05 9.22
CA ARG A 220 9.10 14.16 8.44
C ARG A 220 7.64 14.46 8.82
N GLY A 221 7.25 14.17 10.06
CA GLY A 221 5.96 14.55 10.62
C GLY A 221 4.98 13.40 10.90
N ALA A 222 5.30 12.17 10.47
CA ALA A 222 4.45 11.01 10.74
C ALA A 222 4.68 10.36 12.12
N SER A 223 5.41 11.01 13.03
CA SER A 223 5.69 10.48 14.38
C SER A 223 4.58 10.73 15.40
N ASP A 224 3.66 11.65 15.11
CA ASP A 224 2.56 12.01 16.02
C ASP A 224 1.53 10.88 16.15
N PHE A 225 0.76 10.87 17.23
CA PHE A 225 -0.11 9.76 17.60
C PHE A 225 -1.02 9.26 16.45
N VAL A 226 -1.80 10.17 15.84
CA VAL A 226 -2.74 9.81 14.77
C VAL A 226 -2.01 9.49 13.46
N PRO A 227 -1.11 10.36 12.92
CA PRO A 227 -0.37 10.05 11.69
C PRO A 227 0.43 8.75 11.79
N ARG A 228 1.06 8.47 12.94
CA ARG A 228 1.88 7.26 13.09
C ARG A 228 1.06 5.97 13.00
N ALA A 229 -0.18 6.01 13.45
CA ALA A 229 -1.09 4.87 13.49
C ALA A 229 -1.98 4.74 12.24
N ASP A 230 -1.94 5.70 11.32
CA ASP A 230 -2.88 5.72 10.21
C ASP A 230 -2.57 4.68 9.12
N LEU A 231 -3.42 3.66 9.00
CA LEU A 231 -3.28 2.53 8.08
C LEU A 231 -3.12 2.93 6.61
N HIS A 232 -3.61 4.10 6.19
CA HIS A 232 -3.55 4.55 4.79
C HIS A 232 -2.14 4.77 4.23
N HIS A 233 -1.11 4.83 5.08
CA HIS A 233 0.29 4.92 4.63
C HIS A 233 1.21 3.90 5.32
N LEU A 234 0.64 2.92 6.02
CA LEU A 234 1.42 1.83 6.60
C LEU A 234 1.48 0.65 5.65
N PHE A 235 2.67 0.12 5.40
CA PHE A 235 2.87 -1.00 4.49
C PHE A 235 3.68 -2.12 5.12
N PRO A 236 3.39 -3.40 4.80
CA PRO A 236 4.26 -4.51 5.15
C PRO A 236 5.49 -4.50 4.24
N VAL A 237 6.68 -4.50 4.83
CA VAL A 237 7.94 -4.50 4.09
C VAL A 237 8.95 -5.40 4.79
N THR A 238 9.72 -6.20 4.05
CA THR A 238 10.80 -7.00 4.64
C THR A 238 11.77 -6.11 5.42
N ALA A 239 12.34 -6.62 6.51
CA ALA A 239 13.26 -5.83 7.35
C ALA A 239 14.44 -5.23 6.57
N GLU A 240 14.98 -5.98 5.59
CA GLU A 240 16.04 -5.51 4.70
C GLU A 240 15.59 -4.34 3.82
N ALA A 241 14.55 -4.53 3.00
CA ALA A 241 14.04 -3.45 2.13
C ALA A 241 13.61 -2.21 2.91
N ASN A 242 13.08 -2.37 4.13
CA ASN A 242 12.75 -1.25 5.01
C ASN A 242 14.01 -0.45 5.42
N SER A 243 15.10 -1.15 5.74
CA SER A 243 16.40 -0.52 6.00
C SER A 243 16.96 0.21 4.77
N GLN A 244 16.74 -0.34 3.58
CA GLN A 244 17.17 0.28 2.32
C GLN A 244 16.36 1.51 1.96
N ARG A 245 15.05 1.49 2.21
CA ARG A 245 14.17 2.67 2.02
C ARG A 245 14.61 3.81 2.94
N SER A 246 14.85 3.53 4.23
CA SER A 246 15.24 4.56 5.21
C SER A 246 14.23 5.73 5.23
N ASN A 247 14.68 6.97 5.11
CA ASN A 247 13.84 8.18 4.99
C ASN A 247 13.97 8.86 3.61
N LEU A 248 14.42 8.11 2.61
CA LEU A 248 14.62 8.57 1.24
C LEU A 248 13.28 8.92 0.59
N PHE A 249 13.31 9.90 -0.31
CA PHE A 249 12.18 10.18 -1.17
C PHE A 249 12.02 9.09 -2.23
N TYR A 250 10.78 8.90 -2.68
CA TYR A 250 10.55 8.09 -3.86
C TYR A 250 11.02 8.80 -5.14
N CYS A 251 11.58 8.05 -6.07
CA CYS A 251 12.06 8.58 -7.35
C CYS A 251 12.08 7.49 -8.43
N ASN A 252 12.52 7.88 -9.63
CA ASN A 252 13.10 6.95 -10.59
C ASN A 252 14.62 6.91 -10.39
N VAL A 253 15.15 5.76 -9.99
CA VAL A 253 16.59 5.53 -9.85
C VAL A 253 17.18 5.30 -11.25
N THR A 254 18.12 6.18 -11.64
CA THR A 254 18.79 6.13 -12.95
C THR A 254 20.30 5.98 -12.85
N GLN A 255 20.87 6.20 -11.67
CA GLN A 255 22.30 6.22 -11.41
C GLN A 255 22.63 5.51 -10.10
N GLN A 256 23.85 4.96 -10.01
CA GLN A 256 24.44 4.42 -8.77
C GLN A 256 23.48 3.53 -7.95
N VAL A 257 22.93 2.48 -8.58
CA VAL A 257 22.14 1.47 -7.86
C VAL A 257 23.02 0.80 -6.81
N THR A 258 22.65 0.92 -5.53
CA THR A 258 23.36 0.33 -4.40
C THR A 258 22.66 -0.89 -3.81
N TRP A 259 21.37 -1.05 -4.10
CA TRP A 259 20.56 -2.19 -3.71
C TRP A 259 19.40 -2.35 -4.69
N GLU A 260 19.04 -3.59 -5.01
CA GLU A 260 17.93 -3.93 -5.90
C GLU A 260 17.36 -5.30 -5.53
N GLU A 261 16.06 -5.38 -5.32
CA GLU A 261 15.34 -6.63 -5.02
C GLU A 261 13.87 -6.50 -5.39
N GLY A 262 13.30 -7.54 -6.02
CA GLY A 262 11.86 -7.61 -6.34
C GLY A 262 11.33 -6.46 -7.21
N GLY A 263 12.21 -5.79 -7.95
CA GLY A 263 11.90 -4.61 -8.77
C GLY A 263 12.08 -3.27 -8.08
N SER A 264 12.24 -3.23 -6.74
CA SER A 264 12.59 -2.00 -6.02
C SER A 264 14.09 -1.75 -6.05
N ARG A 265 14.49 -0.48 -6.03
CA ARG A 265 15.89 -0.04 -6.13
C ARG A 265 16.21 1.07 -5.16
N ARG A 266 17.42 1.05 -4.59
CA ARG A 266 18.03 2.20 -3.92
C ARG A 266 19.17 2.72 -4.78
N GLY A 267 19.22 4.01 -5.01
CA GLY A 267 20.31 4.63 -5.77
C GLY A 267 20.17 6.13 -5.85
N ARG A 268 20.45 6.70 -7.01
CA ARG A 268 20.31 8.12 -7.30
C ARG A 268 19.46 8.37 -8.54
N ASP A 269 18.74 9.48 -8.53
CA ASP A 269 17.99 9.96 -9.70
C ASP A 269 18.89 10.58 -10.77
N SER A 270 18.30 11.20 -11.81
CA SER A 270 19.03 11.86 -12.90
C SER A 270 19.86 13.06 -12.44
N ASP A 271 19.48 13.68 -11.33
CA ASP A 271 20.15 14.84 -10.74
C ASP A 271 21.22 14.43 -9.71
N GLY A 272 21.36 13.12 -9.45
CA GLY A 272 22.34 12.57 -8.53
C GLY A 272 21.91 12.61 -7.07
N ILE A 273 20.63 12.84 -6.79
CA ILE A 273 20.04 12.85 -5.45
C ILE A 273 19.72 11.42 -5.03
N SER A 274 20.12 11.05 -3.82
CA SER A 274 19.84 9.72 -3.25
C SER A 274 18.35 9.52 -3.04
N CYS A 275 17.82 8.39 -3.51
CA CYS A 275 16.40 8.10 -3.47
C CYS A 275 16.10 6.59 -3.56
N PHE A 276 14.83 6.25 -3.35
CA PHE A 276 14.33 4.88 -3.43
C PHE A 276 13.26 4.78 -4.53
N GLU A 277 13.37 3.81 -5.41
CA GLU A 277 12.34 3.51 -6.40
C GLU A 277 11.62 2.24 -5.97
N PRO A 278 10.32 2.30 -5.65
CA PRO A 278 9.56 1.08 -5.39
C PRO A 278 9.29 0.34 -6.70
N ARG A 279 9.07 -0.97 -6.62
CA ARG A 279 8.60 -1.79 -7.76
C ARG A 279 7.32 -1.21 -8.37
N ASP A 280 7.10 -1.49 -9.65
CA ASP A 280 6.04 -0.84 -10.43
C ASP A 280 4.64 -0.96 -9.80
N GLU A 281 4.33 -2.12 -9.22
CA GLU A 281 3.06 -2.40 -8.55
C GLU A 281 2.83 -1.51 -7.32
N GLN A 282 3.89 -1.03 -6.68
CA GLN A 282 3.82 -0.19 -5.48
C GLN A 282 3.91 1.32 -5.80
N LYS A 283 4.27 1.72 -7.02
CA LYS A 283 4.37 3.15 -7.40
C LYS A 283 3.05 3.89 -7.23
N GLY A 284 1.95 3.32 -7.75
CA GLY A 284 0.61 3.89 -7.61
C GLY A 284 0.15 3.99 -6.14
N PRO A 285 0.13 2.87 -5.39
CA PRO A 285 -0.19 2.87 -3.96
C PRO A 285 0.64 3.86 -3.14
N ALA A 286 1.97 3.90 -3.33
CA ALA A 286 2.85 4.82 -2.62
C ALA A 286 2.52 6.29 -2.93
N ALA A 287 2.33 6.64 -4.20
CA ALA A 287 1.96 8.01 -4.59
C ALA A 287 0.64 8.46 -3.92
N ARG A 288 -0.32 7.55 -3.82
CA ARG A 288 -1.65 7.84 -3.24
C ARG A 288 -1.59 7.97 -1.73
N ALA A 289 -0.79 7.14 -1.06
CA ALA A 289 -0.52 7.29 0.37
C ALA A 289 0.17 8.62 0.69
N LEU A 290 1.14 9.04 -0.13
CA LEU A 290 1.78 10.35 0.02
C LEU A 290 0.80 11.51 -0.20
N PHE A 291 0.00 11.44 -1.26
CA PHE A 291 -1.04 12.43 -1.54
C PHE A 291 -2.03 12.54 -0.38
N TYR A 292 -2.58 11.40 0.05
CA TYR A 292 -3.45 11.30 1.22
C TYR A 292 -2.83 11.98 2.44
N PHE A 293 -1.60 11.60 2.79
CA PHE A 293 -0.92 12.13 3.97
C PHE A 293 -0.72 13.65 3.88
N SER A 294 -0.29 14.14 2.73
CA SER A 294 -0.07 15.57 2.48
C SER A 294 -1.37 16.39 2.62
N VAL A 295 -2.50 15.84 2.17
CA VAL A 295 -3.80 16.50 2.19
C VAL A 295 -4.38 16.50 3.59
N ILE A 296 -4.46 15.32 4.21
CA ILE A 296 -5.12 15.13 5.52
C ILE A 296 -4.34 15.81 6.63
N TYR A 297 -3.03 15.59 6.67
CA TYR A 297 -2.18 16.14 7.72
C TYR A 297 -1.54 17.48 7.34
N GLN A 298 -1.83 17.98 6.15
CA GLN A 298 -1.45 19.32 5.69
C GLN A 298 0.07 19.57 5.64
N TYR A 299 0.83 18.54 5.27
CA TYR A 299 2.27 18.63 5.01
C TYR A 299 2.54 18.89 3.53
N ALA A 300 3.59 19.67 3.24
CA ALA A 300 4.08 19.84 1.87
C ALA A 300 4.88 18.60 1.42
N MET A 301 4.66 18.17 0.17
CA MET A 301 5.44 17.10 -0.49
C MET A 301 6.76 17.61 -1.03
#